data_AF-A0A7L8V7N9-F1
#
_entry.id   AF-A0A7L8V7N9-F1
#
_cell.length_a   1.000
_cell.length_b   1.000
_cell.length_c   1.000
_cell.angle_alpha   90.00
_cell.angle_beta   90.00
_cell.angle_gamma   90.00
#
_symmetry.space_group_name_H-M   'P 1'
#
loop_
_entity.id
_entity.type
_entity.pdbx_description
1 polymer ?
#
loop_
_entity_poly.entity_id
_entity_poly.type
_entity_poly.pdbx_seq_one_letter_code
_entity_poly.pdbx_strand_id
1 'polypeptide(L)' 'MSKLNNEPSLDKIDDYNNKESKEKNKTIKLVVLGILIVGAIYAGAKYYFSDVSDYIGTSENPGIDTTKR' A
#
# COMPACT_ATOMS: atom_id res chain seq x y z
N MET A 1 1.00 -21.83 47.39
CA MET A 1 0.62 -20.72 46.49
C MET A 1 0.21 -21.33 45.15
N SER A 2 -1.07 -21.21 44.77
CA SER A 2 -1.69 -21.92 43.64
C SER A 2 -1.15 -21.48 42.28
N LYS A 3 -0.93 -22.45 41.39
CA LYS A 3 -0.56 -22.28 39.96
C LYS A 3 -1.60 -21.49 39.12
N LEU A 4 -2.72 -21.09 39.72
CA LEU A 4 -3.79 -20.28 39.11
C LEU A 4 -3.37 -18.82 38.87
N ASN A 5 -2.36 -18.31 39.57
CA ASN A 5 -1.87 -16.93 39.36
C ASN A 5 -1.14 -16.75 38.01
N ASN A 6 -0.90 -17.85 37.28
CA ASN A 6 -0.12 -17.90 36.05
C ASN A 6 -0.97 -18.03 34.77
N GLU A 7 -2.29 -17.81 34.86
CA GLU A 7 -3.16 -17.87 33.66
C GLU A 7 -2.80 -16.77 32.65
N PRO A 8 -2.65 -17.08 31.35
CA PRO A 8 -2.44 -16.05 30.33
C PRO A 8 -3.65 -15.11 30.28
N SER A 9 -3.41 -13.81 30.45
CA SER A 9 -4.44 -12.78 30.28
C SER A 9 -3.90 -11.65 29.41
N LEU A 10 -4.80 -10.91 28.76
CA LEU A 10 -4.43 -9.82 27.85
C LEU A 10 -3.54 -8.77 28.54
N ASP A 11 -3.82 -8.46 29.80
CA ASP A 11 -3.05 -7.48 30.58
C ASP A 11 -1.62 -7.93 30.93
N LYS A 12 -1.32 -9.23 30.82
CA LYS A 12 0.02 -9.80 31.00
C LYS A 12 0.89 -9.69 29.75
N ILE A 13 0.29 -9.34 28.61
CA ILE A 13 1.03 -9.03 27.39
C ILE A 13 1.65 -7.63 27.56
N ASP A 14 2.95 -7.54 27.33
CA ASP A 14 3.77 -6.36 27.59
C ASP A 14 3.43 -5.17 26.69
N ASP A 15 2.91 -5.42 25.49
CA ASP A 15 2.55 -4.41 24.51
C ASP A 15 1.05 -4.21 24.29
N TYR A 16 0.22 -4.76 25.15
CA TYR A 16 -1.23 -4.62 25.11
C TYR A 16 -1.71 -3.30 25.71
N ASN A 17 -2.81 -2.75 25.18
CA ASN A 17 -3.49 -1.53 25.67
C ASN A 17 -2.59 -0.27 25.73
N ASN A 18 -2.06 0.17 24.59
CA ASN A 18 -1.20 1.38 24.48
C ASN A 18 0.12 1.30 25.27
N LYS A 19 0.54 0.08 25.68
CA LYS A 19 1.82 -0.16 26.34
C LYS A 19 2.96 -0.45 25.36
N GLU A 20 2.70 -0.39 24.06
CA GLU A 20 3.73 -0.63 23.08
C GLU A 20 4.87 0.40 23.13
N SER A 21 6.10 -0.07 22.83
CA SER A 21 7.24 0.83 22.70
C SER A 21 7.02 1.84 21.57
N LYS A 22 7.41 3.10 21.83
CA LYS A 22 7.41 4.18 20.84
C LYS A 22 8.23 3.81 19.59
N GLU A 23 9.29 3.02 19.76
CA GLU A 23 10.12 2.54 18.65
C GLU A 23 9.32 1.58 17.75
N LYS A 24 8.57 0.65 18.34
CA LYS A 24 7.71 -0.27 17.58
C LYS A 24 6.69 0.50 16.75
N ASN A 25 6.02 1.49 17.35
CA ASN A 25 5.07 2.35 16.64
C ASN A 25 5.72 3.14 15.50
N LYS A 26 6.93 3.65 15.71
CA LYS A 26 7.69 4.35 14.67
C LYS A 26 8.04 3.41 13.51
N THR A 27 8.50 2.20 13.81
CA THR A 27 8.82 1.18 12.81
C THR A 27 7.60 0.80 12.00
N ILE A 28 6.45 0.55 12.64
CA ILE A 28 5.19 0.23 11.94
C ILE A 28 4.81 1.38 11.00
N LYS A 29 4.84 2.62 11.48
CA LYS A 29 4.54 3.80 10.65
C LYS A 29 5.48 3.92 9.45
N LEU A 30 6.78 3.65 9.63
CA LEU A 30 7.75 3.66 8.54
C LEU A 30 7.47 2.56 7.50
N VAL A 31 7.11 1.36 7.94
CA VAL A 31 6.73 0.25 7.04
C VAL A 31 5.49 0.61 6.24
N VAL A 32 4.43 1.10 6.91
CA VAL A 32 3.20 1.54 6.25
C VAL A 32 3.49 2.64 5.23
N LEU A 33 4.29 3.64 5.61
CA LEU A 33 4.68 4.73 4.71
C LEU A 33 5.49 4.20 3.52
N GLY A 34 6.40 3.26 3.73
CA GLY A 34 7.17 2.62 2.66
C GLY A 34 6.28 1.90 1.65
N ILE A 35 5.30 1.13 2.11
CA ILE A 35 4.33 0.44 1.24
C ILE A 35 3.50 1.45 0.45
N LEU A 36 3.04 2.54 1.09
CA LEU A 36 2.29 3.59 0.40
C LEU A 36 3.11 4.27 -0.69
N ILE A 37 4.38 4.57 -0.43
CA ILE A 37 5.29 5.16 -1.43
C ILE A 37 5.46 4.23 -2.62
N VAL A 38 5.74 2.94 -2.38
CA VAL A 38 5.90 1.95 -3.46
C VAL A 38 4.60 1.80 -4.25
N GLY A 39 3.46 1.74 -3.57
CA GLY A 39 2.14 1.67 -4.20
C GLY A 39 1.84 2.90 -5.07
N ALA A 40 2.19 4.10 -4.59
CA ALA A 40 2.03 5.34 -5.35
C ALA A 40 2.92 5.38 -6.59
N ILE A 41 4.19 4.94 -6.47
CA ILE A 41 5.12 4.85 -7.61
C ILE A 41 4.56 3.86 -8.65
N TYR A 42 4.12 2.68 -8.22
CA TYR A 42 3.56 1.68 -9.12
C TYR A 42 2.29 2.18 -9.83
N ALA A 43 1.36 2.79 -9.08
CA ALA A 43 0.14 3.35 -9.63
C ALA A 43 0.43 4.48 -10.62
N GLY A 44 1.37 5.38 -10.28
CA GLY A 44 1.83 6.45 -11.17
C GLY A 44 2.45 5.89 -12.45
N ALA A 45 3.39 4.95 -12.34
CA ALA A 45 4.00 4.31 -13.50
C ALA A 45 2.96 3.64 -14.39
N LYS A 46 2.00 2.91 -13.81
CA LYS A 46 0.89 2.34 -14.57
C LYS A 46 0.11 3.44 -15.28
N TYR A 47 -0.29 4.50 -14.60
CA TYR A 47 -1.07 5.58 -15.19
C TYR A 47 -0.36 6.31 -16.34
N TYR A 48 0.93 6.61 -16.19
CA TYR A 48 1.68 7.37 -17.19
C TYR A 48 2.19 6.52 -18.37
N PHE A 49 2.41 5.22 -18.15
CA PHE A 49 3.04 4.35 -19.16
C PHE A 49 2.11 3.23 -19.67
N SER A 50 0.85 3.13 -19.23
CA SER A 50 -0.09 2.13 -19.75
C SER A 50 -0.66 2.46 -21.12
N ASP A 51 -0.61 3.73 -21.52
CA ASP A 51 -1.28 4.18 -22.74
C ASP A 51 -0.27 4.27 -23.88
N VAL A 52 -0.29 3.24 -24.73
CA VAL A 52 0.23 3.32 -26.10
C VAL A 52 -0.95 3.72 -26.97
N SER A 53 -0.84 4.82 -27.73
CA SER A 53 -1.94 5.23 -28.61
C SER A 53 -2.12 4.21 -29.73
N ASP A 54 -3.27 3.54 -29.79
CA ASP A 54 -3.67 2.64 -30.89
C ASP A 54 -4.03 3.39 -32.19
N TYR A 55 -3.81 4.70 -32.24
CA TYR A 55 -4.12 5.53 -33.40
C TYR A 55 -3.12 5.28 -34.54
N ILE A 56 -3.60 4.62 -35.60
CA ILE A 56 -2.85 4.37 -36.83
C ILE A 56 -3.24 5.41 -37.87
N GLY A 57 -2.82 6.67 -37.68
CA GLY A 57 -3.11 7.76 -38.61
C GLY A 57 -2.06 8.85 -38.59
N THR A 58 -1.96 9.61 -39.68
CA THR A 58 -1.14 10.83 -39.75
C THR A 58 -2.03 12.06 -39.82
N SER A 59 -1.45 13.25 -39.63
CA SER A 59 -2.19 14.51 -39.76
C SER A 59 -2.79 14.70 -41.17
N GLU A 60 -2.18 14.07 -42.17
CA GLU A 60 -2.59 14.16 -43.58
C GLU A 60 -3.59 13.04 -43.95
N ASN A 61 -3.49 11.88 -43.31
CA ASN A 61 -4.37 10.73 -43.50
C ASN A 61 -4.84 10.20 -42.14
N PRO A 62 -5.94 10.71 -41.59
CA PRO A 62 -6.43 10.23 -40.32
C PRO A 62 -6.89 8.77 -40.40
N GLY A 63 -6.44 7.97 -39.44
CA GLY A 63 -6.75 6.54 -39.33
C GLY A 63 -8.14 6.26 -38.79
N ILE A 64 -8.50 4.99 -38.66
CA ILE A 64 -9.74 4.58 -37.98
C ILE A 64 -9.54 4.77 -36.48
N ASP A 65 -10.33 5.66 -35.86
CA ASP A 65 -10.39 5.82 -34.41
C ASP A 65 -11.23 4.70 -33.80
N THR A 66 -10.55 3.67 -33.27
CA THR A 66 -11.17 2.51 -32.63
C THR A 66 -11.72 2.80 -31.24
N THR A 67 -11.48 3.99 -30.69
CA THR A 67 -11.87 4.41 -29.33
C THR A 67 -13.29 4.97 -29.27
N LYS A 68 -13.85 5.33 -30.43
CA LYS A 68 -15.16 5.98 -30.55
C LYS A 68 -16.22 4.94 -30.95
N ARG A 69 -16.82 4.27 -29.95
CA ARG A 69 -17.95 3.35 -30.16
C ARG A 69 -19.13 3.72 -29.28
#